data_AF-F2R8N3-F1
#
_entry.id   AF-F2R8N3-F1
#
_cell.length_a   1.000
_cell.length_b   1.000
_cell.length_c   1.000
_cell.angle_alpha   90.00
_cell.angle_beta   90.00
_cell.angle_gamma   90.00
#
_symmetry.space_group_name_H-M   'P 1'
#
loop_
_entity.id
_entity.type
_entity.pdbx_description
1 polymer ?
#
loop_
_entity_poly.entity_id
_entity_poly.type
_entity_poly.pdbx_seq_one_letter_code
_entity_poly.pdbx_strand_id
1 'polypeptide(L)'
;MHDSQGLEPLVRGIPPIRSRRGPRRRRPAKLHADKGYDYNHLRRWLRRRGIRHRIARKGVESSQRLGRHRWVVERTVSWLAGCRRLHRRYERKAEHFLAFVGIAATLIGYRRLARTSTWHPDLSHPSAMLSDMNENAFWQLIEACTPSVPDPEGDELAAALTARLTNGPVANVVGFAEQLSWALYRLDRKEYGDGLSSDQFLYTRAAVVAAGREEFERVLRSPERFMPYANDLVWAEALLYVPDNAYKHLTGEEWDRSTRYSYESYSNTAGWTAA
;
A
#
# COMPACT_ATOMS: atom_id res chain seq x y z
N MET A 1 -30.09 -8.73 4.75
CA MET A 1 -29.88 -8.23 3.38
C MET A 1 -28.74 -9.04 2.79
N HIS A 2 -28.92 -9.69 1.64
CA HIS A 2 -27.82 -10.40 0.99
C HIS A 2 -26.93 -9.41 0.24
N ASP A 3 -25.61 -9.59 0.28
CA ASP A 3 -24.65 -8.69 -0.38
C ASP A 3 -24.96 -8.48 -1.88
N SER A 4 -25.54 -9.48 -2.54
CA SER A 4 -26.02 -9.40 -3.92
C SER A 4 -27.03 -8.28 -4.17
N GLN A 5 -27.81 -7.89 -3.16
CA GLN A 5 -28.79 -6.80 -3.23
C GLN A 5 -28.14 -5.42 -3.17
N GLY A 6 -26.88 -5.32 -2.69
CA GLY A 6 -26.17 -4.06 -2.54
C GLY A 6 -25.51 -3.53 -3.82
N LEU A 7 -25.23 -4.40 -4.80
CA LEU A 7 -24.50 -4.02 -6.02
C LEU A 7 -25.29 -3.06 -6.90
N GLU A 8 -26.57 -3.36 -7.17
CA GLU A 8 -27.35 -2.50 -8.06
C GLU A 8 -27.60 -1.10 -7.49
N PRO A 9 -28.02 -0.94 -6.22
CA PRO A 9 -28.16 0.38 -5.60
C PRO A 9 -26.85 1.16 -5.60
N LEU A 10 -25.72 0.50 -5.29
CA LEU A 10 -24.40 1.14 -5.29
C LEU A 10 -24.06 1.73 -6.66
N VAL A 11 -24.18 0.92 -7.73
CA VAL A 11 -23.84 1.38 -9.09
C VAL A 11 -24.79 2.47 -9.57
N ARG A 12 -26.07 2.42 -9.19
CA ARG A 12 -27.05 3.49 -9.51
C ARG A 12 -26.77 4.78 -8.75
N GLY A 13 -26.23 4.68 -7.53
CA GLY A 13 -25.94 5.82 -6.66
C GLY A 13 -24.67 6.60 -6.99
N ILE A 14 -23.92 6.22 -8.03
CA ILE A 14 -22.68 6.92 -8.41
C ILE A 14 -23.02 8.35 -8.88
N PRO A 15 -22.54 9.39 -8.17
CA PRO A 15 -22.81 10.76 -8.56
C PRO A 15 -22.08 11.10 -9.87
N PRO A 16 -22.47 12.18 -10.58
CA PRO A 16 -21.77 12.60 -11.77
C PRO A 16 -20.29 12.95 -11.49
N ILE A 17 -19.37 12.12 -11.95
CA ILE A 17 -17.92 12.31 -11.81
C ILE A 17 -17.42 13.15 -12.97
N ARG A 18 -16.60 14.18 -12.67
CA ARG A 18 -15.96 15.03 -13.68
C ARG A 18 -15.06 14.16 -14.58
N SER A 19 -15.25 14.26 -15.88
CA SER A 19 -14.41 13.62 -16.89
C SER A 19 -13.38 14.62 -17.41
N ARG A 20 -12.19 14.14 -17.78
CA ARG A 20 -11.13 14.98 -18.37
C ARG A 20 -11.58 15.63 -19.69
N ARG A 21 -12.44 14.93 -20.45
CA ARG A 21 -13.06 15.39 -21.70
C ARG A 21 -14.48 14.81 -21.79
N GLY A 22 -15.43 15.61 -22.28
CA GLY A 22 -16.83 15.21 -22.54
C GLY A 22 -17.78 15.28 -21.33
N PRO A 23 -19.00 14.71 -21.44
CA PRO A 23 -20.00 14.73 -20.37
C PRO A 23 -19.54 14.03 -19.09
N ARG A 24 -20.09 14.45 -17.93
CA ARG A 24 -19.81 13.81 -16.64
C ARG A 24 -20.19 12.33 -16.68
N ARG A 25 -19.30 11.47 -16.18
CA ARG A 25 -19.54 10.03 -16.13
C ARG A 25 -20.39 9.70 -14.91
N ARG A 26 -21.44 8.91 -15.10
CA ARG A 26 -22.31 8.39 -14.02
C ARG A 26 -22.16 6.88 -13.79
N ARG A 27 -21.20 6.25 -14.47
CA ARG A 27 -20.95 4.81 -14.38
C ARG A 27 -19.50 4.49 -14.70
N PRO A 28 -18.93 3.44 -14.07
CA PRO A 28 -17.57 3.01 -14.35
C PRO A 28 -17.51 2.23 -15.68
N ALA A 29 -16.35 2.27 -16.34
CA ALA A 29 -16.11 1.41 -17.50
C ALA A 29 -15.90 -0.06 -17.09
N LYS A 30 -15.39 -0.28 -15.87
CA LYS A 30 -15.06 -1.58 -15.32
C LYS A 30 -15.41 -1.63 -13.83
N LEU A 31 -16.03 -2.72 -13.37
CA LEU A 31 -16.38 -2.95 -11.98
C LEU A 31 -15.71 -4.23 -11.47
N HIS A 32 -15.03 -4.13 -10.35
CA HIS A 32 -14.45 -5.26 -9.61
C HIS A 32 -15.37 -5.61 -8.45
N ALA A 33 -15.63 -6.90 -8.24
CA ALA A 33 -16.35 -7.38 -7.06
C ALA A 33 -15.83 -8.75 -6.60
N ASP A 34 -16.05 -9.04 -5.33
CA ASP A 34 -15.64 -10.31 -4.72
C ASP A 34 -16.47 -11.50 -5.26
N LYS A 35 -16.00 -12.71 -4.99
CA LYS A 35 -16.62 -14.01 -5.31
C LYS A 35 -18.04 -14.13 -4.76
N GLY A 36 -18.35 -13.43 -3.67
CA GLY A 36 -19.72 -13.33 -3.12
C GLY A 36 -20.74 -12.69 -4.06
N TYR A 37 -20.30 -11.99 -5.12
CA TYR A 37 -21.15 -11.37 -6.13
C TYR A 37 -21.30 -12.22 -7.40
N ASP A 38 -20.85 -13.48 -7.40
CA ASP A 38 -20.91 -14.36 -8.57
C ASP A 38 -22.33 -14.86 -8.87
N TYR A 39 -23.16 -13.96 -9.37
CA TYR A 39 -24.52 -14.25 -9.80
C TYR A 39 -24.74 -13.85 -11.26
N ASN A 40 -25.35 -14.76 -12.03
CA ASN A 40 -25.64 -14.56 -13.45
C ASN A 40 -26.53 -13.33 -13.72
N HIS A 41 -27.44 -13.00 -12.81
CA HIS A 41 -28.29 -11.82 -12.96
C HIS A 41 -27.49 -10.51 -12.83
N LEU A 42 -26.53 -10.43 -11.89
CA LEU A 42 -25.65 -9.26 -11.74
C LEU A 42 -24.73 -9.07 -12.95
N ARG A 43 -24.14 -10.16 -13.46
CA ARG A 43 -23.31 -10.14 -14.69
C ARG A 43 -24.10 -9.62 -15.90
N ARG A 44 -25.34 -10.12 -16.10
CA ARG A 44 -26.24 -9.64 -17.15
C ARG A 44 -26.62 -8.18 -16.95
N TRP A 45 -26.91 -7.77 -15.72
CA TRP A 45 -27.28 -6.39 -15.39
C TRP A 45 -26.16 -5.39 -15.68
N LEU A 46 -24.91 -5.74 -15.36
CA LEU A 46 -23.72 -4.93 -15.67
C LEU A 46 -23.45 -4.84 -17.17
N ARG A 47 -23.55 -5.98 -17.89
CA ARG A 47 -23.38 -6.01 -19.36
C ARG A 47 -24.39 -5.14 -20.10
N ARG A 48 -25.67 -5.19 -19.71
CA ARG A 48 -26.73 -4.32 -20.27
C ARG A 48 -26.44 -2.82 -20.11
N ARG A 49 -25.60 -2.45 -19.14
CA ARG A 49 -25.18 -1.07 -18.89
C ARG A 49 -23.83 -0.72 -19.50
N GLY A 50 -23.24 -1.62 -20.28
CA GLY A 50 -21.91 -1.43 -20.87
C GLY A 50 -20.78 -1.43 -19.84
N ILE A 51 -20.99 -1.99 -18.65
CA ILE A 51 -19.99 -2.05 -17.58
C ILE A 51 -19.26 -3.40 -17.68
N ARG A 52 -17.95 -3.37 -17.91
CA ARG A 52 -17.11 -4.58 -17.89
C ARG A 52 -17.03 -5.08 -16.45
N HIS A 53 -17.43 -6.32 -16.19
CA HIS A 53 -17.43 -6.86 -14.83
C HIS A 53 -16.24 -7.83 -14.64
N ARG A 54 -15.51 -7.67 -13.53
CA ARG A 54 -14.50 -8.61 -13.04
C ARG A 54 -14.96 -9.10 -11.69
N ILE A 55 -15.73 -10.18 -11.72
CA ILE A 55 -16.28 -10.86 -10.56
C ILE A 55 -15.66 -12.25 -10.57
N ALA A 56 -15.01 -12.65 -9.48
CA ALA A 56 -14.41 -13.97 -9.41
C ALA A 56 -15.47 -15.07 -9.41
N ARG A 57 -15.22 -16.19 -10.09
CA ARG A 57 -16.18 -17.30 -10.19
C ARG A 57 -16.13 -18.22 -8.96
N LYS A 58 -17.29 -18.50 -8.37
CA LYS A 58 -17.42 -19.43 -7.25
C LYS A 58 -17.01 -20.84 -7.68
N GLY A 59 -16.17 -21.51 -6.90
CA GLY A 59 -15.68 -22.86 -7.19
C GLY A 59 -14.64 -23.01 -8.32
N VAL A 60 -14.34 -21.96 -9.10
CA VAL A 60 -13.41 -22.05 -10.24
C VAL A 60 -12.11 -21.28 -10.01
N GLU A 61 -12.22 -20.05 -9.52
CA GLU A 61 -11.05 -19.16 -9.39
C GLU A 61 -10.52 -19.19 -7.95
N SER A 62 -9.19 -19.32 -7.81
CA SER A 62 -8.52 -19.28 -6.50
C SER A 62 -8.66 -17.90 -5.86
N SER A 63 -8.78 -17.87 -4.53
CA SER A 63 -8.92 -16.62 -3.78
C SER A 63 -7.68 -15.72 -3.86
N GLN A 64 -6.52 -16.28 -4.22
CA GLN A 64 -5.23 -15.58 -4.31
C GLN A 64 -5.21 -14.50 -5.41
N ARG A 65 -5.91 -14.71 -6.54
CA ARG A 65 -5.91 -13.73 -7.66
C ARG A 65 -6.77 -12.48 -7.40
N LEU A 66 -7.60 -12.47 -6.36
CA LEU A 66 -8.46 -11.35 -5.99
C LEU A 66 -7.68 -10.20 -5.29
N GLY A 67 -6.54 -10.50 -4.67
CA GLY A 67 -5.78 -9.55 -3.83
C GLY A 67 -5.40 -8.25 -4.53
N ARG A 68 -4.91 -8.33 -5.79
CA ARG A 68 -4.41 -7.18 -6.56
C ARG A 68 -5.38 -5.99 -6.68
N HIS A 69 -6.69 -6.24 -6.65
CA HIS A 69 -7.70 -5.18 -6.75
C HIS A 69 -8.52 -5.00 -5.46
N ARG A 70 -8.58 -6.03 -4.62
CA ARG A 70 -9.28 -6.02 -3.33
C ARG A 70 -8.59 -5.08 -2.34
N TRP A 71 -7.26 -5.06 -2.39
CA TRP A 71 -6.43 -4.29 -1.47
C TRP A 71 -6.72 -2.76 -1.53
N VAL A 72 -7.14 -2.19 -2.68
CA VAL A 72 -7.59 -0.77 -2.76
C VAL A 72 -8.85 -0.51 -1.92
N VAL A 73 -9.81 -1.45 -1.96
CA VAL A 73 -11.04 -1.36 -1.18
C VAL A 73 -10.72 -1.55 0.30
N GLU A 74 -9.89 -2.53 0.64
CA GLU A 74 -9.46 -2.80 2.01
C GLU A 74 -8.66 -1.64 2.60
N ARG A 75 -7.74 -1.00 1.84
CA ARG A 75 -7.03 0.22 2.28
C ARG A 75 -8.02 1.34 2.58
N THR A 76 -9.02 1.53 1.73
CA THR A 76 -10.04 2.57 1.93
C THR A 76 -10.88 2.29 3.18
N VAL A 77 -11.28 1.04 3.38
CA VAL A 77 -12.02 0.61 4.58
C VAL A 77 -11.15 0.74 5.84
N SER A 78 -9.85 0.40 5.75
CA SER A 78 -8.88 0.55 6.83
C SER A 78 -8.73 2.01 7.25
N TRP A 79 -8.63 2.97 6.32
CA TRP A 79 -8.60 4.40 6.67
C TRP A 79 -9.86 4.86 7.40
N LEU A 80 -11.02 4.39 6.98
CA LEU A 80 -12.27 4.68 7.69
C LEU A 80 -12.26 4.04 9.07
N ALA A 81 -11.78 2.80 9.20
CA ALA A 81 -11.68 2.09 10.46
C ALA A 81 -10.64 2.70 11.43
N GLY A 82 -9.62 3.40 10.92
CA GLY A 82 -8.68 4.18 11.73
C GLY A 82 -9.33 5.37 12.44
N CYS A 83 -10.48 5.84 11.95
CA CYS A 83 -11.31 6.78 12.69
C CYS A 83 -12.02 6.01 13.81
N ARG A 84 -11.60 6.17 15.07
CA ARG A 84 -12.11 5.40 16.24
C ARG A 84 -13.63 5.24 16.28
N ARG A 85 -14.39 6.28 15.88
CA ARG A 85 -15.86 6.28 15.85
C ARG A 85 -16.48 5.37 14.77
N LEU A 86 -15.73 5.07 13.71
CA LEU A 86 -16.13 4.21 12.59
C LEU A 86 -15.54 2.79 12.70
N HIS A 87 -14.54 2.57 13.56
CA HIS A 87 -13.93 1.25 13.78
C HIS A 87 -14.97 0.17 14.16
N ARG A 88 -15.92 0.53 15.03
CA ARG A 88 -17.11 -0.28 15.32
C ARG A 88 -18.35 0.58 15.16
N ARG A 89 -19.39 0.02 14.54
CA ARG A 89 -20.66 0.74 14.34
C ARG A 89 -21.45 0.74 15.65
N TYR A 90 -21.38 1.85 16.38
CA TYR A 90 -22.21 2.11 17.56
C TYR A 90 -23.49 2.92 17.26
N GLU A 91 -23.58 3.51 16.07
CA GLU A 91 -24.70 4.38 15.70
C GLU A 91 -26.00 3.58 15.47
N ARG A 92 -27.04 3.92 16.25
CA ARG A 92 -28.37 3.31 16.16
C ARG A 92 -29.07 3.59 14.83
N LYS A 93 -28.86 4.78 14.25
CA LYS A 93 -29.44 5.18 12.96
C LYS A 93 -28.40 5.09 11.85
N ALA A 94 -28.80 4.54 10.69
CA ALA A 94 -27.92 4.43 9.52
C ALA A 94 -27.47 5.80 8.98
N GLU A 95 -28.33 6.81 9.08
CA GLU A 95 -28.05 8.19 8.66
C GLU A 95 -26.87 8.81 9.43
N HIS A 96 -26.81 8.61 10.75
CA HIS A 96 -25.71 9.11 11.57
C HIS A 96 -24.39 8.43 11.19
N PHE A 97 -24.42 7.10 10.99
CA PHE A 97 -23.25 6.37 10.53
C PHE A 97 -22.78 6.89 9.17
N LEU A 98 -23.70 7.09 8.21
CA LEU A 98 -23.40 7.64 6.89
C LEU A 98 -22.80 9.06 6.98
N ALA A 99 -23.33 9.90 7.88
CA ALA A 99 -22.78 11.23 8.13
C ALA A 99 -21.33 11.18 8.64
N PHE A 100 -21.01 10.29 9.60
CA PHE A 100 -19.63 10.12 10.07
C PHE A 100 -18.71 9.57 9.00
N VAL A 101 -19.17 8.62 8.18
CA VAL A 101 -18.41 8.16 7.00
C VAL A 101 -18.14 9.31 6.04
N GLY A 102 -19.12 10.19 5.81
CA GLY A 102 -18.96 11.38 4.99
C GLY A 102 -17.92 12.37 5.55
N ILE A 103 -17.96 12.64 6.84
CA ILE A 103 -16.98 13.51 7.53
C ILE A 103 -15.57 12.89 7.43
N ALA A 104 -15.42 11.61 7.74
CA ALA A 104 -14.14 10.91 7.66
C ALA A 104 -13.59 10.91 6.22
N ALA A 105 -14.41 10.59 5.23
CA ALA A 105 -14.02 10.63 3.82
C ALA A 105 -13.62 12.04 3.37
N THR A 106 -14.33 13.07 3.84
CA THR A 106 -13.99 14.47 3.56
C THR A 106 -12.66 14.86 4.20
N LEU A 107 -12.41 14.45 5.45
CA LEU A 107 -11.14 14.71 6.15
C LEU A 107 -9.97 13.98 5.47
N ILE A 108 -10.14 12.70 5.13
CA ILE A 108 -9.14 11.90 4.40
C ILE A 108 -8.86 12.55 3.04
N GLY A 109 -9.91 12.93 2.31
CA GLY A 109 -9.81 13.62 1.03
C GLY A 109 -9.12 14.98 1.15
N TYR A 110 -9.47 15.79 2.15
CA TYR A 110 -8.85 17.08 2.43
C TYR A 110 -7.37 16.93 2.76
N ARG A 111 -6.99 16.01 3.66
CA ARG A 111 -5.58 15.74 3.98
C ARG A 111 -4.79 15.35 2.72
N ARG A 112 -5.35 14.52 1.87
CA ARG A 112 -4.73 14.14 0.59
C ARG A 112 -4.63 15.30 -0.40
N LEU A 113 -5.66 16.13 -0.51
CA LEU A 113 -5.70 17.26 -1.43
C LEU A 113 -4.83 18.42 -0.96
N ALA A 114 -4.85 18.75 0.33
CA ALA A 114 -3.96 19.74 0.94
C ALA A 114 -2.50 19.38 0.65
N ARG A 115 -2.13 18.10 0.78
CA ARG A 115 -0.80 17.59 0.42
C ARG A 115 -0.44 17.75 -1.07
N THR A 116 -1.42 17.87 -1.96
CA THR A 116 -1.20 18.12 -3.40
C THR A 116 -1.31 19.60 -3.77
N SER A 117 -1.99 20.41 -2.97
CA SER A 117 -2.28 21.83 -3.24
C SER A 117 -1.31 22.78 -2.53
N THR A 118 -0.41 22.28 -1.69
CA THR A 118 0.70 23.03 -1.10
C THR A 118 1.88 23.21 -2.07
N TRP A 119 1.58 23.51 -3.33
CA TRP A 119 2.47 24.31 -4.16
C TRP A 119 2.07 25.78 -3.98
N HIS A 120 2.51 26.36 -2.87
CA HIS A 120 2.49 27.80 -2.60
C HIS A 120 3.96 28.25 -2.47
N PRO A 121 4.42 29.28 -3.21
CA PRO A 121 5.83 29.69 -3.18
C PRO A 121 6.27 30.46 -1.92
N ASP A 122 5.36 30.71 -0.99
CA ASP A 122 5.66 31.48 0.22
C ASP A 122 4.65 31.13 1.31
N LEU A 123 5.09 31.12 2.56
CA LEU A 123 4.57 30.37 3.73
C LEU A 123 5.16 28.95 3.87
N SER A 124 6.43 28.89 4.29
CA SER A 124 6.97 27.97 5.30
C SER A 124 6.24 26.63 5.50
N HIS A 125 6.12 25.85 4.41
CA HIS A 125 6.07 24.41 4.47
C HIS A 125 7.51 23.90 4.53
N PRO A 126 7.87 22.96 5.41
CA PRO A 126 9.16 22.30 5.36
C PRO A 126 9.19 21.33 4.16
N SER A 127 9.14 21.87 2.94
CA SER A 127 9.90 21.34 1.81
C SER A 127 11.39 21.74 1.89
N ALA A 128 11.76 22.47 2.94
CA ALA A 128 13.13 22.72 3.37
C ALA A 128 13.50 21.92 4.63
N MET A 129 13.30 20.61 4.60
CA MET A 129 14.15 19.64 5.28
C MET A 129 14.04 18.35 4.48
N LEU A 130 15.00 18.14 3.57
CA LEU A 130 15.40 16.78 3.23
C LEU A 130 15.51 16.04 4.57
N SER A 131 14.80 14.92 4.73
CA SER A 131 15.02 14.06 5.88
C SER A 131 16.52 13.83 6.00
N ASP A 132 17.13 14.18 7.14
CA ASP A 132 18.58 14.06 7.34
C ASP A 132 19.09 12.62 7.13
N MET A 133 18.17 11.64 7.07
CA MET A 133 18.45 10.29 6.58
C MET A 133 18.70 10.28 5.05
N ASN A 134 19.96 10.47 4.68
CA ASN A 134 20.45 10.14 3.35
C ASN A 134 20.62 8.61 3.18
N GLU A 135 20.93 8.18 1.95
CA GLU A 135 21.11 6.75 1.62
C GLU A 135 22.20 6.09 2.47
N ASN A 136 23.33 6.77 2.71
CA ASN A 136 24.41 6.22 3.53
C ASN A 136 23.98 6.00 4.99
N ALA A 137 23.26 6.96 5.58
CA ALA A 137 22.75 6.86 6.94
C ALA A 137 21.73 5.72 7.08
N PHE A 138 20.89 5.51 6.07
CA PHE A 138 19.95 4.39 6.01
C PHE A 138 20.66 3.04 6.04
N TRP A 139 21.67 2.85 5.19
CA TRP A 139 22.42 1.60 5.12
C TRP A 139 23.27 1.36 6.37
N GLN A 140 23.92 2.40 6.91
CA GLN A 140 24.65 2.31 8.18
C GLN A 140 23.74 1.92 9.34
N LEU A 141 22.49 2.41 9.34
CA LEU A 141 21.51 2.05 10.35
C LEU A 141 21.09 0.57 10.23
N ILE A 142 20.87 0.07 9.01
CA ILE A 142 20.62 -1.36 8.77
C ILE A 142 21.80 -2.19 9.27
N GLU A 143 23.02 -1.89 8.82
CA GLU A 143 24.24 -2.61 9.19
C GLU A 143 24.49 -2.60 10.71
N ALA A 144 24.26 -1.47 11.37
CA ALA A 144 24.41 -1.34 12.82
C ALA A 144 23.35 -2.10 13.63
N CYS A 145 22.24 -2.48 12.99
CA CYS A 145 21.15 -3.25 13.58
C CYS A 145 21.12 -4.71 13.09
N THR A 146 21.98 -5.10 12.14
CA THR A 146 22.05 -6.47 11.64
C THR A 146 22.53 -7.41 12.76
N PRO A 147 21.79 -8.48 13.06
CA PRO A 147 22.19 -9.45 14.07
C PRO A 147 23.43 -10.24 13.63
N SER A 148 24.21 -10.72 14.59
CA SER A 148 25.39 -11.56 14.33
C SER A 148 25.04 -12.99 13.92
N VAL A 149 23.79 -13.41 14.17
CA VAL A 149 23.24 -14.74 13.85
C VAL A 149 22.30 -14.59 12.64
N PRO A 150 22.17 -15.61 11.76
CA PRO A 150 21.24 -15.54 10.63
C PRO A 150 19.82 -15.22 11.06
N ASP A 151 19.22 -14.22 10.43
CA ASP A 151 17.85 -13.73 10.67
C ASP A 151 17.03 -13.82 9.37
N PRO A 152 16.59 -15.03 8.97
CA PRO A 152 15.94 -15.27 7.68
C PRO A 152 14.56 -14.59 7.56
N GLU A 153 13.90 -14.33 8.70
CA GLU A 153 12.60 -13.66 8.78
C GLU A 153 12.73 -12.13 8.97
N GLY A 154 13.94 -11.64 9.26
CA GLY A 154 14.23 -10.22 9.46
C GLY A 154 13.62 -9.65 10.76
N ASP A 155 13.18 -10.50 11.68
CA ASP A 155 12.47 -10.12 12.90
C ASP A 155 13.40 -9.43 13.91
N GLU A 156 14.61 -9.97 14.09
CA GLU A 156 15.59 -9.40 15.01
C GLU A 156 16.09 -8.05 14.49
N LEU A 157 16.39 -7.96 13.20
CA LEU A 157 16.73 -6.70 12.54
C LEU A 157 15.60 -5.68 12.68
N ALA A 158 14.35 -6.05 12.40
CA ALA A 158 13.21 -5.16 12.50
C ALA A 158 12.99 -4.64 13.94
N ALA A 159 13.15 -5.51 14.94
CA ALA A 159 13.07 -5.13 16.34
C ALA A 159 14.17 -4.14 16.73
N ALA A 160 15.42 -4.41 16.34
CA ALA A 160 16.57 -3.55 16.61
C ALA A 160 16.43 -2.16 15.93
N LEU A 161 15.99 -2.13 14.67
CA LEU A 161 15.72 -0.91 13.93
C LEU A 161 14.60 -0.09 14.59
N THR A 162 13.50 -0.75 14.96
CA THR A 162 12.38 -0.10 15.65
C THR A 162 12.86 0.55 16.95
N ALA A 163 13.58 -0.21 17.78
CA ALA A 163 14.13 0.29 19.04
C ALA A 163 15.10 1.47 18.82
N ARG A 164 15.93 1.44 17.77
CA ARG A 164 16.85 2.55 17.46
C ARG A 164 16.08 3.79 17.02
N LEU A 165 15.08 3.64 16.16
CA LEU A 165 14.30 4.74 15.61
C LEU A 165 13.40 5.42 16.66
N THR A 166 12.87 4.66 17.62
CA THR A 166 12.04 5.22 18.72
C THR A 166 12.84 6.04 19.73
N ASN A 167 14.17 5.97 19.71
CA ASN A 167 15.05 6.84 20.52
C ASN A 167 15.43 8.14 19.80
N GLY A 168 14.93 8.37 18.59
CA GLY A 168 15.22 9.55 17.78
C GLY A 168 13.98 10.40 17.48
N PRO A 169 14.14 11.51 16.74
CA PRO A 169 13.02 12.31 16.28
C PRO A 169 12.18 11.57 15.24
N VAL A 170 10.90 11.92 15.14
CA VAL A 170 9.96 11.41 14.10
C VAL A 170 10.52 11.57 12.68
N ALA A 171 11.33 12.61 12.44
CA ALA A 171 12.00 12.83 11.16
C ALA A 171 12.89 11.65 10.73
N ASN A 172 13.53 10.95 11.67
CA ASN A 172 14.33 9.75 11.36
C ASN A 172 13.43 8.60 10.90
N VAL A 173 12.27 8.41 11.53
CA VAL A 173 11.30 7.39 11.10
C VAL A 173 10.82 7.66 9.68
N VAL A 174 10.44 8.91 9.39
CA VAL A 174 9.99 9.32 8.05
C VAL A 174 11.11 9.14 7.02
N GLY A 175 12.33 9.58 7.35
CA GLY A 175 13.50 9.40 6.50
C GLY A 175 13.83 7.93 6.22
N PHE A 176 13.72 7.07 7.23
CA PHE A 176 13.95 5.63 7.09
C PHE A 176 12.96 5.03 6.11
N ALA A 177 11.69 5.39 6.28
CA ALA A 177 10.63 4.87 5.45
C ALA A 177 10.73 5.34 4.00
N GLU A 178 11.20 6.56 3.76
CA GLU A 178 11.51 7.08 2.43
C GLU A 178 12.61 6.27 1.74
N GLN A 179 13.72 6.01 2.45
CA GLN A 179 14.85 5.24 1.90
C GLN A 179 14.49 3.77 1.69
N LEU A 180 13.76 3.15 2.63
CA LEU A 180 13.23 1.80 2.49
C LEU A 180 12.30 1.69 1.26
N SER A 181 11.37 2.64 1.12
CA SER A 181 10.45 2.65 -0.02
C SER A 181 11.19 2.84 -1.35
N TRP A 182 12.21 3.69 -1.38
CA TRP A 182 13.08 3.87 -2.54
C TRP A 182 13.83 2.58 -2.90
N ALA A 183 14.44 1.90 -1.93
CA ALA A 183 15.18 0.67 -2.17
C ALA A 183 14.25 -0.43 -2.72
N LEU A 184 13.08 -0.61 -2.11
CA LEU A 184 12.07 -1.56 -2.58
C LEU A 184 11.59 -1.21 -4.00
N TYR A 185 11.33 0.07 -4.29
CA TYR A 185 10.93 0.53 -5.61
C TYR A 185 11.99 0.26 -6.69
N ARG A 186 13.28 0.35 -6.35
CA ARG A 186 14.38 0.01 -7.28
C ARG A 186 14.46 -1.48 -7.63
N LEU A 187 14.06 -2.34 -6.70
CA LEU A 187 13.94 -3.78 -6.92
C LEU A 187 12.60 -4.18 -7.54
N ASP A 188 11.66 -3.25 -7.74
CA ASP A 188 10.36 -3.53 -8.35
C ASP A 188 10.48 -3.63 -9.88
N ARG A 189 11.13 -4.68 -10.37
CA ARG A 189 11.37 -4.92 -11.80
C ARG A 189 10.93 -6.32 -12.21
N LYS A 190 10.57 -6.45 -13.50
CA LYS A 190 10.03 -7.70 -14.06
C LYS A 190 10.99 -8.88 -13.92
N GLU A 191 12.29 -8.66 -14.13
CA GLU A 191 13.34 -9.68 -14.02
C GLU A 191 13.43 -10.34 -12.64
N TYR A 192 12.91 -9.70 -11.59
CA TYR A 192 12.88 -10.23 -10.23
C TYR A 192 11.53 -10.84 -9.85
N GLY A 193 10.44 -10.20 -10.28
CA GLY A 193 9.09 -10.50 -9.79
C GLY A 193 8.28 -11.44 -10.69
N ASP A 194 8.79 -11.84 -11.86
CA ASP A 194 8.05 -12.74 -12.75
C ASP A 194 7.81 -14.10 -12.09
N GLY A 195 6.59 -14.62 -12.19
CA GLY A 195 6.18 -15.85 -11.52
C GLY A 195 5.88 -15.75 -10.01
N LEU A 196 6.25 -14.64 -9.34
CA LEU A 196 5.95 -14.43 -7.92
C LEU A 196 4.59 -13.77 -7.71
N SER A 197 3.94 -14.10 -6.58
CA SER A 197 2.78 -13.33 -6.11
C SER A 197 3.19 -11.93 -5.63
N SER A 198 2.21 -11.03 -5.49
CA SER A 198 2.45 -9.64 -5.05
C SER A 198 3.18 -9.57 -3.71
N ASP A 199 2.75 -10.40 -2.75
CA ASP A 199 3.23 -10.37 -1.37
C ASP A 199 4.59 -11.05 -1.26
N GLN A 200 4.75 -12.23 -1.88
CA GLN A 200 6.05 -12.90 -1.98
C GLN A 200 7.10 -11.96 -2.58
N PHE A 201 6.76 -11.30 -3.69
CA PHE A 201 7.70 -10.38 -4.31
C PHE A 201 8.03 -9.17 -3.43
N LEU A 202 7.07 -8.67 -2.66
CA LEU A 202 7.31 -7.59 -1.70
C LEU A 202 8.26 -8.05 -0.57
N TYR A 203 7.99 -9.21 0.03
CA TYR A 203 8.78 -9.73 1.16
C TYR A 203 10.18 -10.18 0.75
N THR A 204 10.34 -10.75 -0.44
CA THR A 204 11.64 -11.08 -1.02
C THR A 204 12.46 -9.82 -1.28
N ARG A 205 11.86 -8.74 -1.79
CA ARG A 205 12.57 -7.44 -1.93
C ARG A 205 12.98 -6.88 -0.58
N ALA A 206 12.14 -7.02 0.45
CA ALA A 206 12.50 -6.61 1.80
C ALA A 206 13.68 -7.44 2.36
N ALA A 207 13.74 -8.74 2.07
CA ALA A 207 14.86 -9.58 2.47
C ALA A 207 16.20 -9.17 1.82
N VAL A 208 16.17 -8.76 0.55
CA VAL A 208 17.36 -8.21 -0.12
C VAL A 208 17.82 -6.91 0.54
N VAL A 209 16.89 -6.04 0.96
CA VAL A 209 17.23 -4.82 1.70
C VAL A 209 17.76 -5.15 3.10
N ALA A 210 17.17 -6.12 3.79
CA ALA A 210 17.63 -6.60 5.10
C ALA A 210 19.04 -7.19 5.06
N ALA A 211 19.43 -7.81 3.95
CA ALA A 211 20.78 -8.31 3.71
C ALA A 211 21.85 -7.19 3.56
N GLY A 212 21.42 -5.93 3.51
CA GLY A 212 22.29 -4.77 3.54
C GLY A 212 22.68 -4.23 2.17
N ARG A 213 23.46 -3.15 2.20
CA ARG A 213 23.77 -2.34 1.01
C ARG A 213 24.50 -3.13 -0.07
N GLU A 214 25.51 -3.90 0.33
CA GLU A 214 26.36 -4.60 -0.62
C GLU A 214 25.55 -5.62 -1.43
N GLU A 215 24.69 -6.39 -0.77
CA GLU A 215 23.87 -7.39 -1.46
C GLU A 215 22.77 -6.74 -2.30
N PHE A 216 22.14 -5.68 -1.80
CA PHE A 216 21.24 -4.84 -2.59
C PHE A 216 21.90 -4.38 -3.89
N GLU A 217 23.10 -3.78 -3.83
CA GLU A 217 23.82 -3.31 -5.01
C GLU A 217 24.26 -4.44 -5.95
N ARG A 218 24.59 -5.63 -5.42
CA ARG A 218 24.93 -6.81 -6.22
C ARG A 218 23.71 -7.35 -6.96
N VAL A 219 22.56 -7.46 -6.31
CA VAL A 219 21.29 -7.86 -6.94
C VAL A 219 20.89 -6.89 -8.05
N LEU A 220 21.09 -5.58 -7.83
CA LEU A 220 20.80 -4.58 -8.85
C LEU A 220 21.68 -4.71 -10.10
N ARG A 221 22.92 -5.20 -9.95
CA ARG A 221 23.89 -5.45 -11.03
C ARG A 221 23.70 -6.81 -11.71
N SER A 222 23.29 -7.81 -10.94
CA SER A 222 23.24 -9.23 -11.30
C SER A 222 21.90 -9.82 -10.89
N PRO A 223 20.87 -9.79 -11.76
CA PRO A 223 19.52 -10.15 -11.37
C PRO A 223 19.35 -11.60 -10.87
N GLU A 224 20.19 -12.51 -11.33
CA GLU A 224 20.26 -13.91 -10.90
C GLU A 224 20.47 -14.08 -9.39
N ARG A 225 21.07 -13.08 -8.71
CA ARG A 225 21.27 -13.09 -7.26
C ARG A 225 19.99 -12.89 -6.46
N PHE A 226 18.91 -12.46 -7.09
CA PHE A 226 17.60 -12.40 -6.46
C PHE A 226 16.98 -13.80 -6.27
N MET A 227 17.33 -14.77 -7.13
CA MET A 227 16.68 -16.08 -7.18
C MET A 227 16.77 -16.89 -5.88
N PRO A 228 17.90 -16.94 -5.16
CA PRO A 228 17.96 -17.62 -3.86
C PRO A 228 16.92 -17.10 -2.86
N TYR A 229 16.75 -15.77 -2.76
CA TYR A 229 15.73 -15.18 -1.89
C TYR A 229 14.30 -15.57 -2.28
N ALA A 230 14.04 -15.68 -3.58
CA ALA A 230 12.72 -16.07 -4.10
C ALA A 230 12.43 -17.56 -3.89
N ASN A 231 13.42 -18.43 -4.12
CA ASN A 231 13.27 -19.88 -4.09
C ASN A 231 13.29 -20.45 -2.67
N ASP A 232 14.17 -19.93 -1.82
CA ASP A 232 14.36 -20.41 -0.45
C ASP A 232 13.36 -19.76 0.54
N LEU A 233 12.43 -18.95 0.01
CA LEU A 233 11.38 -18.25 0.76
C LEU A 233 11.95 -17.37 1.91
N VAL A 234 13.13 -16.78 1.67
CA VAL A 234 13.74 -15.84 2.62
C VAL A 234 13.00 -14.52 2.53
N TRP A 235 12.28 -14.16 3.61
CA TRP A 235 11.31 -13.08 3.63
C TRP A 235 11.54 -12.20 4.85
N ALA A 236 11.76 -10.90 4.63
CA ALA A 236 11.85 -9.93 5.73
C ALA A 236 10.58 -9.08 5.81
N GLU A 237 9.42 -9.71 6.00
CA GLU A 237 8.14 -8.99 6.09
C GLU A 237 8.16 -7.96 7.24
N ALA A 238 8.76 -8.31 8.38
CA ALA A 238 8.81 -7.47 9.56
C ALA A 238 9.46 -6.10 9.31
N LEU A 239 10.43 -6.03 8.39
CA LEU A 239 11.10 -4.79 8.00
C LEU A 239 10.12 -3.72 7.48
N LEU A 240 9.03 -4.15 6.82
CA LEU A 240 8.02 -3.25 6.25
C LEU A 240 7.18 -2.53 7.29
N TYR A 241 7.14 -3.05 8.53
CA TYR A 241 6.35 -2.49 9.63
C TYR A 241 7.19 -1.64 10.58
N VAL A 242 8.51 -1.63 10.43
CA VAL A 242 9.43 -0.82 11.26
C VAL A 242 9.01 0.66 11.31
N PRO A 243 8.74 1.35 10.17
CA PRO A 243 8.31 2.73 10.21
C PRO A 243 7.00 2.95 10.97
N ASP A 244 6.00 2.12 10.70
CA ASP A 244 4.67 2.22 11.32
C ASP A 244 4.74 2.01 12.83
N ASN A 245 5.51 1.00 13.26
CA ASN A 245 5.70 0.67 14.67
C ASN A 245 6.44 1.80 15.39
N ALA A 246 7.53 2.31 14.82
CA ALA A 246 8.30 3.40 15.41
C ALA A 246 7.50 4.71 15.45
N TYR A 247 6.78 5.04 14.38
CA TYR A 247 5.94 6.25 14.31
C TYR A 247 4.81 6.20 15.34
N LYS A 248 4.11 5.05 15.43
CA LYS A 248 3.04 4.85 16.40
C LYS A 248 3.54 4.92 17.83
N HIS A 249 4.73 4.40 18.11
CA HIS A 249 5.35 4.52 19.43
C HIS A 249 5.64 5.99 19.79
N LEU A 250 6.23 6.76 18.88
CA LEU A 250 6.62 8.15 19.13
C LEU A 250 5.43 9.13 19.20
N THR A 251 4.38 8.89 18.43
CA THR A 251 3.28 9.85 18.23
C THR A 251 1.95 9.41 18.84
N GLY A 252 1.78 8.10 19.10
CA GLY A 252 0.50 7.51 19.43
C GLY A 252 -0.48 7.39 18.25
N GLU A 253 -0.07 7.80 17.04
CA GLU A 253 -0.89 7.80 15.83
C GLU A 253 -0.46 6.73 14.83
N GLU A 254 -1.38 6.27 13.99
CA GLU A 254 -1.02 5.40 12.86
C GLU A 254 -0.40 6.25 11.74
N TRP A 255 0.69 5.73 11.17
CA TRP A 255 1.36 6.40 10.07
C TRP A 255 0.58 6.22 8.76
N ASP A 256 0.47 7.26 7.95
CA ASP A 256 -0.26 7.21 6.68
C ASP A 256 0.59 6.69 5.49
N ARG A 257 1.80 6.20 5.79
CA ARG A 257 2.79 5.63 4.86
C ARG A 257 3.09 6.55 3.67
N SER A 258 3.09 7.86 3.89
CA SER A 258 3.36 8.78 2.81
C SER A 258 4.85 8.86 2.50
N THR A 259 5.24 8.29 1.38
CA THR A 259 6.60 8.36 0.83
C THR A 259 6.57 8.76 -0.65
N ARG A 260 7.71 9.23 -1.18
CA ARG A 260 7.84 9.60 -2.60
C ARG A 260 7.71 8.40 -3.52
N TYR A 261 8.23 7.26 -3.08
CA TYR A 261 8.17 5.99 -3.80
C TYR A 261 7.16 5.07 -3.15
N SER A 262 6.35 4.36 -3.95
CA SER A 262 5.53 3.31 -3.38
C SER A 262 6.37 2.05 -3.22
N TYR A 263 6.36 1.43 -2.05
CA TYR A 263 7.01 0.13 -1.85
C TYR A 263 6.18 -1.03 -2.44
N GLU A 264 4.90 -0.80 -2.70
CA GLU A 264 3.96 -1.80 -3.21
C GLU A 264 4.50 -2.42 -4.51
N SER A 265 4.33 -3.73 -4.65
CA SER A 265 4.75 -4.47 -5.85
C SER A 265 4.04 -3.93 -7.10
N TYR A 266 4.76 -3.90 -8.22
CA TYR A 266 4.28 -3.41 -9.53
C TYR A 266 3.99 -1.90 -9.59
N SER A 267 4.51 -1.11 -8.66
CA SER A 267 4.40 0.35 -8.64
C SER A 267 5.43 1.06 -9.52
N ASN A 268 6.61 0.47 -9.73
CA ASN A 268 7.62 0.93 -10.68
C ASN A 268 7.25 0.54 -12.11
N THR A 269 6.31 1.25 -12.70
CA THR A 269 5.82 0.95 -14.05
C THR A 269 6.90 0.90 -15.13
N ALA A 270 8.00 1.66 -14.98
CA ALA A 270 9.15 1.60 -15.89
C ALA A 270 9.88 0.24 -15.78
N GLY A 271 10.12 -0.25 -14.56
CA GLY A 271 10.74 -1.55 -14.30
C GLY A 271 9.97 -2.77 -14.81
N TRP A 272 8.69 -2.59 -15.16
CA TRP A 272 7.80 -3.64 -15.67
C TRP A 272 7.50 -3.55 -17.17
N THR A 273 7.95 -2.48 -17.83
CA THR A 273 7.72 -2.24 -19.26
C THR A 273 8.98 -2.45 -20.11
N ALA A 274 10.17 -2.40 -19.51
CA ALA A 274 11.40 -2.85 -20.15
C ALA A 274 11.37 -4.39 -20.31
N ALA A 275 11.59 -4.85 -21.53
CA ALA A 275 11.68 -6.25 -21.92
C ALA A 275 13.10 -6.55 -22.39
#